data_AF-A0A7H8R923-F1
#
_entry.id   AF-A0A7H8R923-F1
#
_cell.length_a   1.000
_cell.length_b   1.000
_cell.length_c   1.000
_cell.angle_alpha   90.00
_cell.angle_beta   90.00
_cell.angle_gamma   90.00
#
_symmetry.space_group_name_H-M   'P 1'
#
loop_
_entity.id
_entity.type
_entity.pdbx_description
1 polymer ?
#
loop_
_entity_poly.entity_id
_entity_poly.type
_entity_poly.pdbx_seq_one_letter_code
_entity_poly.pdbx_strand_id
1 'polypeptide(L)'
;MLKSWFSSRIGGGNTKYMFPTVDPQEDGPDCLRDCADCTVQYPSKFHVDSERKIYGKVKPFATHVLVATGKSDWVSKPASERGTLVHALNEAPTKSGSEGLMVNVSNLTTHKYKSSDSSDDSKDPATTLLLLPSFEFVDNVTISSVPEFMSRFVDKATETPSPSSQLTSRPCGHDYVVLLCSHKRRDARCGISAPLIKKELERHLRPAGLYRDTDDDRPGGVGIYFVSHVGGHKFSANVLVYRKHDEQLIWLARIRPEHCEGLVKYTILQGKVVHPESQLRGGFDNQRGVTSW
;
A
#
# COMPACT_ATOMS: atom_id res chain seq x y z
N MET A 1 -39.55 24.06 -14.02
CA MET A 1 -38.48 24.21 -15.02
C MET A 1 -37.57 23.01 -14.93
N LEU A 2 -37.66 22.10 -15.89
CA LEU A 2 -36.81 20.92 -16.00
C LEU A 2 -35.38 21.35 -16.34
N LYS A 3 -34.40 21.00 -15.50
CA LYS A 3 -33.00 20.95 -15.93
C LYS A 3 -32.64 19.49 -16.20
N SER A 4 -32.54 19.24 -17.50
CA SER A 4 -32.16 17.99 -18.13
C SER A 4 -30.80 17.48 -17.61
N TRP A 5 -30.77 16.20 -17.23
CA TRP A 5 -29.57 15.46 -16.90
C TRP A 5 -29.11 14.73 -18.16
N PHE A 6 -28.37 15.42 -19.03
CA PHE A 6 -27.64 14.77 -20.12
C PHE A 6 -26.27 14.33 -19.57
N SER A 7 -26.22 13.08 -19.10
CA SER A 7 -24.97 12.34 -18.95
C SER A 7 -24.42 12.06 -20.35
N SER A 8 -23.33 12.74 -20.70
CA SER A 8 -22.59 12.45 -21.94
C SER A 8 -21.92 11.08 -21.80
N ARG A 9 -22.43 10.10 -22.54
CA ARG A 9 -21.75 8.83 -22.80
C ARG A 9 -20.46 9.09 -23.58
N ILE A 10 -19.33 8.71 -22.99
CA ILE A 10 -18.09 8.41 -23.69
C ILE A 10 -17.53 7.12 -23.05
N GLY A 11 -17.29 6.10 -23.88
CA GLY A 11 -16.57 4.87 -23.52
C GLY A 11 -17.43 3.75 -22.95
N GLY A 12 -17.61 2.66 -23.71
CA GLY A 12 -18.29 1.45 -23.26
C GLY A 12 -17.45 0.67 -22.26
N GLY A 13 -17.65 0.89 -20.96
CA GLY A 13 -17.01 0.13 -19.89
C GLY A 13 -18.03 -0.51 -18.96
N ASN A 14 -17.86 -1.80 -18.66
CA ASN A 14 -18.70 -2.59 -17.76
C ASN A 14 -18.79 -1.92 -16.37
N THR A 15 -19.96 -1.38 -15.99
CA THR A 15 -20.19 -0.57 -14.76
C THR A 15 -20.19 -1.38 -13.44
N LYS A 16 -19.58 -2.58 -13.43
CA LYS A 16 -19.69 -3.53 -12.33
C LYS A 16 -18.69 -3.27 -11.19
N TYR A 17 -17.55 -2.65 -11.50
CA TYR A 17 -16.46 -2.39 -10.56
C TYR A 17 -16.10 -0.91 -10.55
N MET A 18 -15.55 -0.45 -9.43
CA MET A 18 -15.19 0.96 -9.22
C MET A 18 -14.03 1.41 -10.12
N PHE A 19 -13.07 0.53 -10.35
CA PHE A 19 -11.92 0.77 -11.23
C PHE A 19 -12.22 0.32 -12.65
N PRO A 20 -11.72 1.04 -13.68
CA PRO A 20 -11.80 0.58 -15.06
C PRO A 20 -11.13 -0.79 -15.19
N THR A 21 -11.70 -1.64 -16.04
CA THR A 21 -11.10 -2.92 -16.43
C THR A 21 -10.36 -2.73 -17.74
N VAL A 22 -9.29 -3.50 -17.98
CA VAL A 22 -8.64 -3.50 -19.29
C VAL A 22 -9.63 -3.90 -20.39
N ASP A 23 -9.50 -3.28 -21.57
CA ASP A 23 -10.32 -3.55 -22.75
C ASP A 23 -9.41 -3.96 -23.91
N PRO A 24 -9.53 -5.18 -24.47
CA PRO A 24 -8.74 -5.60 -25.62
C PRO A 24 -8.84 -4.69 -26.85
N GLN A 25 -9.91 -3.91 -27.00
CA GLN A 25 -10.06 -2.94 -28.09
C GLN A 25 -9.23 -1.66 -27.87
N GLU A 26 -9.00 -1.28 -26.61
CA GLU A 26 -8.23 -0.07 -26.25
C GLU A 26 -6.78 -0.38 -25.86
N ASP A 27 -6.60 -1.42 -25.05
CA ASP A 27 -5.34 -1.83 -24.41
C ASP A 27 -4.58 -2.90 -25.22
N GLY A 28 -5.17 -3.35 -26.34
CA GLY A 28 -4.61 -4.35 -27.25
C GLY A 28 -4.99 -5.80 -26.92
N PRO A 29 -4.85 -6.72 -27.89
CA PRO A 29 -5.39 -8.08 -27.79
C PRO A 29 -4.73 -8.93 -26.68
N ASP A 30 -3.52 -8.57 -26.28
CA ASP A 30 -2.76 -9.29 -25.25
C ASP A 30 -2.95 -8.70 -23.83
N CYS A 31 -3.87 -7.74 -23.62
CA CYS A 31 -4.03 -7.09 -22.30
C CYS A 31 -4.52 -8.03 -21.19
N LEU A 32 -5.20 -9.13 -21.57
CA LEU A 32 -5.65 -10.19 -20.67
C LEU A 32 -4.69 -11.39 -20.63
N ARG A 33 -3.59 -11.32 -21.37
CA ARG A 33 -2.64 -12.42 -21.48
C ARG A 33 -1.66 -12.34 -20.32
N ASP A 34 -1.61 -13.42 -19.54
CA ASP A 34 -0.57 -13.61 -18.55
C ASP A 34 0.81 -13.66 -19.21
N CYS A 35 1.82 -13.18 -18.49
CA CYS A 35 3.20 -13.05 -18.92
C CYS A 35 3.73 -14.30 -19.63
N ALA A 36 4.24 -14.13 -20.85
CA ALA A 36 4.68 -15.24 -21.71
C ALA A 36 6.11 -15.74 -21.41
N ASP A 37 6.95 -14.91 -20.78
CA ASP A 37 8.38 -15.16 -20.56
C ASP A 37 8.78 -15.14 -19.06
N CYS A 38 7.80 -15.22 -18.17
CA CYS A 38 8.03 -15.13 -16.73
C CYS A 38 8.91 -16.29 -16.23
N THR A 39 10.06 -15.94 -15.67
CA THR A 39 11.04 -16.91 -15.14
C THR A 39 10.81 -17.22 -13.66
N VAL A 40 10.03 -16.39 -12.96
CA VAL A 40 9.67 -16.58 -11.56
C VAL A 40 8.37 -17.36 -11.48
N GLN A 41 8.38 -18.45 -10.70
CA GLN A 41 7.20 -19.26 -10.45
C GLN A 41 7.04 -19.51 -8.95
N TYR A 42 5.79 -19.69 -8.52
CA TYR A 42 5.53 -20.19 -7.18
C TYR A 42 5.97 -21.65 -7.02
N PRO A 43 6.33 -22.09 -5.80
CA PRO A 43 6.57 -23.50 -5.53
C PRO A 43 5.36 -24.36 -5.94
N SER A 44 5.61 -25.57 -6.41
CA SER A 44 4.55 -26.47 -6.94
C SER A 44 3.38 -26.73 -5.98
N LYS A 45 3.64 -26.70 -4.66
CA LYS A 45 2.63 -26.89 -3.62
C LYS A 45 2.00 -25.58 -3.09
N PHE A 46 2.29 -24.45 -3.72
CA PHE A 46 1.77 -23.16 -3.29
C PHE A 46 0.28 -23.05 -3.61
N HIS A 47 -0.55 -22.98 -2.56
CA HIS A 47 -2.00 -22.90 -2.71
C HIS A 47 -2.50 -21.46 -2.69
N VAL A 48 -3.17 -21.06 -3.77
CA VAL A 48 -3.99 -19.86 -3.85
C VAL A 48 -5.44 -20.28 -3.81
N ASP A 49 -6.19 -19.76 -2.83
CA ASP A 49 -7.65 -19.92 -2.77
C ASP A 49 -8.26 -19.26 -4.00
N SER A 50 -8.99 -20.00 -4.83
CA SER A 50 -9.69 -19.48 -6.02
C SER A 50 -11.22 -19.42 -5.85
N GLU A 51 -11.76 -20.10 -4.84
CA GLU A 51 -13.20 -20.34 -4.71
C GLU A 51 -13.95 -19.23 -3.97
N ARG A 52 -13.34 -18.65 -2.93
CA ARG A 52 -14.07 -17.73 -2.05
C ARG A 52 -14.33 -16.39 -2.74
N LYS A 53 -15.51 -15.82 -2.55
CA LYS A 53 -15.79 -14.42 -2.95
C LYS A 53 -14.86 -13.46 -2.22
N ILE A 54 -14.15 -12.64 -2.99
CA ILE A 54 -13.01 -11.83 -2.53
C ILE A 54 -13.34 -10.35 -2.37
N TYR A 55 -14.14 -9.80 -3.29
CA TYR A 55 -14.52 -8.39 -3.34
C TYR A 55 -15.43 -8.00 -2.18
N GLY A 56 -15.25 -6.79 -1.62
CA GLY A 56 -16.19 -6.20 -0.66
C GLY A 56 -16.05 -6.70 0.78
N LYS A 57 -14.82 -7.01 1.24
CA LYS A 57 -14.54 -7.64 2.54
C LYS A 57 -13.34 -7.03 3.27
N VAL A 58 -12.99 -5.80 2.93
CA VAL A 58 -11.93 -5.02 3.55
C VAL A 58 -12.55 -4.13 4.62
N LYS A 59 -11.85 -3.90 5.73
CA LYS A 59 -12.27 -2.89 6.72
C LYS A 59 -11.95 -1.51 6.14
N PRO A 60 -12.93 -0.58 6.05
CA PRO A 60 -12.66 0.78 5.60
C PRO A 60 -11.61 1.49 6.47
N PHE A 61 -10.77 2.28 5.83
CA PHE A 61 -9.80 3.17 6.46
C PHE A 61 -9.56 4.40 5.57
N ALA A 62 -9.19 5.53 6.15
CA ALA A 62 -8.81 6.73 5.39
C ALA A 62 -7.30 6.94 5.36
N THR A 63 -6.63 6.63 6.48
CA THR A 63 -5.18 6.77 6.60
C THR A 63 -4.54 5.41 6.83
N HIS A 64 -3.55 5.09 6.02
CA HIS A 64 -2.67 3.93 6.21
C HIS A 64 -1.29 4.43 6.65
N VAL A 65 -0.90 4.04 7.87
CA VAL A 65 0.37 4.36 8.48
C VAL A 65 1.30 3.15 8.36
N LEU A 66 2.44 3.36 7.69
CA LEU A 66 3.52 2.38 7.63
C LEU A 66 4.63 2.75 8.58
N VAL A 67 4.89 1.90 9.57
CA VAL A 67 5.96 2.08 10.56
C VAL A 67 7.25 1.48 10.01
N ALA A 68 8.30 2.29 9.86
CA ALA A 68 9.61 1.82 9.43
C ALA A 68 10.24 0.93 10.50
N THR A 69 10.66 -0.27 10.09
CA THR A 69 11.33 -1.24 11.00
C THR A 69 12.60 -1.83 10.42
N GLY A 70 12.86 -1.64 9.12
CA GLY A 70 13.95 -2.30 8.38
C GLY A 70 13.83 -3.83 8.29
N LYS A 71 12.74 -4.43 8.79
CA LYS A 71 12.52 -5.88 8.84
C LYS A 71 11.56 -6.31 7.73
N SER A 72 11.69 -7.56 7.29
CA SER A 72 10.78 -8.16 6.29
C SER A 72 9.76 -9.14 6.90
N ASP A 73 9.84 -9.41 8.20
CA ASP A 73 8.92 -10.26 8.96
C ASP A 73 8.86 -9.81 10.43
N TRP A 74 7.76 -10.10 11.11
CA TRP A 74 7.45 -9.58 12.45
C TRP A 74 6.68 -10.60 13.28
N VAL A 75 6.53 -10.36 14.58
CA VAL A 75 5.62 -11.16 15.44
C VAL A 75 4.22 -11.26 14.83
N SER A 76 3.49 -12.35 15.10
CA SER A 76 2.23 -12.67 14.38
C SER A 76 1.16 -11.56 14.47
N LYS A 77 1.16 -10.78 15.57
CA LYS A 77 0.26 -9.64 15.78
C LYS A 77 1.04 -8.44 16.33
N PRO A 78 1.70 -7.63 15.47
CA PRO A 78 2.50 -6.48 15.91
C PRO A 78 1.69 -5.47 16.74
N ALA A 79 0.42 -5.27 16.38
CA ALA A 79 -0.49 -4.40 17.12
C ALA A 79 -0.79 -4.86 18.56
N SER A 80 -0.55 -6.12 18.90
CA SER A 80 -0.79 -6.65 20.25
C SER A 80 0.45 -6.60 21.16
N GLU A 81 1.58 -6.12 20.66
CA GLU A 81 2.83 -6.03 21.42
C GLU A 81 2.85 -4.75 22.26
N ARG A 82 2.42 -4.84 23.51
CA ARG A 82 2.36 -3.69 24.44
C ARG A 82 3.73 -3.03 24.60
N GLY A 83 3.74 -1.72 24.74
CA GLY A 83 4.97 -0.94 24.86
C GLY A 83 5.68 -0.69 23.54
N THR A 84 5.07 -1.01 22.39
CA THR A 84 5.59 -0.65 21.06
C THR A 84 4.83 0.54 20.47
N LEU A 85 5.49 1.28 19.57
CA LEU A 85 4.86 2.35 18.79
C LEU A 85 3.66 1.84 17.98
N VAL A 86 3.75 0.63 17.42
CA VAL A 86 2.67 0.02 16.63
C VAL A 86 1.42 -0.18 17.49
N HIS A 87 1.58 -0.71 18.70
CA HIS A 87 0.47 -0.85 19.65
C HIS A 87 -0.09 0.52 20.04
N ALA A 88 0.77 1.50 20.37
CA ALA A 88 0.34 2.84 20.73
C ALA A 88 -0.50 3.52 19.62
N LEU A 89 -0.08 3.40 18.35
CA LEU A 89 -0.84 3.92 17.20
C LEU A 89 -2.19 3.21 16.99
N ASN A 90 -2.28 1.91 17.25
CA ASN A 90 -3.54 1.16 17.10
C ASN A 90 -4.56 1.48 18.20
N GLU A 91 -4.09 1.82 19.41
CA GLU A 91 -4.94 2.18 20.54
C GLU A 91 -5.27 3.69 20.59
N ALA A 92 -4.59 4.50 19.77
CA ALA A 92 -4.79 5.94 19.76
C ALA A 92 -6.21 6.29 19.26
N PRO A 93 -6.93 7.18 19.97
CA PRO A 93 -8.24 7.62 19.52
C PRO A 93 -8.11 8.51 18.27
N THR A 94 -9.00 8.33 17.30
CA THR A 94 -9.15 9.22 16.14
C THR A 94 -10.31 10.17 16.37
N LYS A 95 -10.12 11.48 16.21
CA LYS A 95 -11.20 12.48 16.40
C LYS A 95 -12.27 12.39 15.32
N SER A 96 -11.91 11.92 14.12
CA SER A 96 -12.85 11.63 13.03
C SER A 96 -13.57 10.30 13.30
N GLY A 97 -14.77 10.37 13.89
CA GLY A 97 -15.62 9.22 14.26
C GLY A 97 -16.09 8.30 13.12
N SER A 98 -15.49 8.32 11.93
CA SER A 98 -15.94 7.50 10.78
C SER A 98 -14.83 6.97 9.86
N GLU A 99 -13.58 7.41 10.01
CA GLU A 99 -12.53 7.08 9.05
C GLU A 99 -11.37 6.36 9.75
N GLY A 100 -11.35 5.02 9.62
CA GLY A 100 -10.43 4.17 10.34
C GLY A 100 -8.96 4.44 10.02
N LEU A 101 -8.09 4.17 11.00
CA LEU A 101 -6.65 4.09 10.82
C LEU A 101 -6.24 2.64 10.52
N MET A 102 -5.46 2.44 9.45
CA MET A 102 -4.77 1.17 9.20
C MET A 102 -3.31 1.34 9.57
N VAL A 103 -2.78 0.48 10.43
CA VAL A 103 -1.37 0.53 10.87
C VAL A 103 -0.68 -0.76 10.48
N ASN A 104 0.40 -0.65 9.71
CA ASN A 104 1.25 -1.78 9.37
C ASN A 104 2.72 -1.45 9.62
N VAL A 105 3.50 -2.44 10.03
CA VAL A 105 4.96 -2.33 10.04
C VAL A 105 5.49 -2.67 8.66
N SER A 106 6.59 -2.04 8.27
CA SER A 106 7.18 -2.15 6.94
C SER A 106 8.70 -2.31 6.98
N ASN A 107 9.26 -2.86 5.91
CA ASN A 107 10.71 -2.91 5.68
C ASN A 107 11.30 -1.56 5.28
N LEU A 108 10.51 -0.49 5.26
CA LEU A 108 10.99 0.89 5.24
C LEU A 108 12.11 1.07 6.28
N THR A 109 13.13 1.82 5.88
CA THR A 109 14.25 2.23 6.72
C THR A 109 13.96 3.56 7.39
N THR A 110 14.50 3.74 8.59
CA THR A 110 14.43 5.01 9.29
C THR A 110 15.29 6.05 8.56
N HIS A 111 14.81 7.30 8.54
CA HIS A 111 15.61 8.40 8.02
C HIS A 111 16.83 8.63 8.92
N LYS A 112 18.01 8.28 8.42
CA LYS A 112 19.27 8.53 9.12
C LYS A 112 19.62 10.00 8.99
N TYR A 113 19.38 10.80 10.03
CA TYR A 113 20.09 12.08 10.13
C TYR A 113 21.59 11.78 10.17
N LYS A 114 22.40 12.55 9.42
CA LYS A 114 23.87 12.43 9.35
C LYS A 114 24.58 12.79 10.68
N SER A 115 24.00 12.47 11.83
CA SER A 115 24.58 12.69 13.15
C SER A 115 24.57 11.39 13.95
N SER A 116 25.80 10.90 14.15
CA SER A 116 26.32 9.89 15.09
C SER A 116 26.03 8.41 14.87
N ASP A 117 27.14 7.65 14.78
CA ASP A 117 27.33 6.23 15.08
C ASP A 117 26.95 5.86 16.54
N SER A 118 25.80 6.32 17.01
CA SER A 118 25.27 5.95 18.31
C SER A 118 24.28 4.81 18.13
N SER A 119 24.66 3.62 18.59
CA SER A 119 23.73 2.58 19.00
C SER A 119 22.79 3.20 20.04
N ASP A 120 21.64 3.72 19.58
CA ASP A 120 20.65 4.35 20.43
C ASP A 120 19.97 3.27 21.28
N ASP A 121 20.52 3.04 22.48
CA ASP A 121 20.00 2.15 23.51
C ASP A 121 18.78 2.77 24.23
N SER A 122 18.13 3.76 23.60
CA SER A 122 16.94 4.42 24.13
C SER A 122 15.78 3.40 24.26
N LYS A 123 15.02 3.52 25.35
CA LYS A 123 13.85 2.68 25.60
C LYS A 123 12.69 2.95 24.62
N ASP A 124 12.78 4.03 23.85
CA ASP A 124 11.77 4.49 22.88
C ASP A 124 12.48 5.04 21.63
N PRO A 125 13.08 4.16 20.80
CA PRO A 125 13.85 4.58 19.65
C PRO A 125 12.95 5.23 18.61
N ALA A 126 13.33 6.44 18.17
CA ALA A 126 12.58 7.17 17.17
C ALA A 126 12.63 6.47 15.81
N THR A 127 11.52 6.54 15.08
CA THR A 127 11.39 5.93 13.74
C THR A 127 10.72 6.88 12.74
N THR A 128 10.64 6.42 11.49
CA THR A 128 9.95 7.09 10.39
C THR A 128 8.60 6.41 10.15
N LEU A 129 7.57 7.21 9.92
CA LEU A 129 6.26 6.77 9.45
C LEU A 129 6.04 7.25 8.01
N LEU A 130 5.42 6.42 7.16
CA LEU A 130 4.88 6.85 5.86
C LEU A 130 3.35 6.82 5.92
N LEU A 131 2.73 7.95 5.60
CA LEU A 131 1.29 8.12 5.55
C LEU A 131 0.80 8.02 4.10
N LEU A 132 -0.21 7.18 3.90
CA LEU A 132 -0.89 6.99 2.61
C LEU A 132 -2.41 7.22 2.82
N PRO A 133 -3.12 7.84 1.87
CA PRO A 133 -2.66 8.24 0.54
C PRO A 133 -2.03 9.64 0.45
N SER A 134 -1.63 10.28 1.55
CA SER A 134 -1.00 11.62 1.48
C SER A 134 0.42 11.60 0.92
N PHE A 135 1.09 10.44 0.87
CA PHE A 135 2.49 10.31 0.45
C PHE A 135 3.39 11.26 1.26
N GLU A 136 3.25 11.22 2.59
CA GLU A 136 4.00 12.05 3.52
C GLU A 136 4.80 11.18 4.49
N PHE A 137 6.10 11.44 4.61
CA PHE A 137 6.91 10.88 5.69
C PHE A 137 6.85 11.78 6.91
N VAL A 138 6.77 11.17 8.10
CA VAL A 138 6.97 11.85 9.39
C VAL A 138 8.11 11.13 10.11
N ASP A 139 9.20 11.85 10.34
CA ASP A 139 10.40 11.34 11.00
C ASP A 139 10.40 11.70 12.50
N ASN A 140 11.32 11.07 13.25
CA ASN A 140 11.50 11.24 14.70
C ASN A 140 10.27 10.85 15.54
N VAL A 141 9.48 9.87 15.08
CA VAL A 141 8.29 9.42 15.79
C VAL A 141 8.66 8.42 16.89
N THR A 142 8.29 8.75 18.11
CA THR A 142 8.41 7.94 19.33
C THR A 142 7.02 7.60 19.88
N ILE A 143 6.92 6.68 20.85
CA ILE A 143 5.65 6.38 21.54
C ILE A 143 5.09 7.63 22.21
N SER A 144 5.94 8.43 22.86
CA SER A 144 5.53 9.67 23.55
C SER A 144 4.98 10.74 22.58
N SER A 145 5.40 10.71 21.31
CA SER A 145 4.96 11.66 20.29
C SER A 145 3.60 11.31 19.64
N VAL A 146 3.05 10.12 19.90
CA VAL A 146 1.80 9.63 19.27
C VAL A 146 0.62 10.61 19.38
N PRO A 147 0.31 11.23 20.55
CA PRO A 147 -0.81 12.17 20.63
C PRO A 147 -0.65 13.38 19.70
N GLU A 148 0.57 13.92 19.60
CA GLU A 148 0.88 15.03 18.70
C GLU A 148 0.81 14.56 17.23
N PHE A 149 1.36 13.38 16.93
CA PHE A 149 1.31 12.79 15.59
C PHE A 149 -0.14 12.63 15.10
N MET A 150 -1.01 12.06 15.95
CA MET A 150 -2.42 11.85 15.63
C MET A 150 -3.13 13.19 15.38
N SER A 151 -2.94 14.18 16.25
CA SER A 151 -3.58 15.49 16.10
C SER A 151 -3.16 16.20 14.80
N ARG A 152 -1.85 16.24 14.51
CA ARG A 152 -1.30 17.01 13.38
C ARG A 152 -1.46 16.33 12.03
N PHE A 153 -1.19 15.02 11.95
CA PHE A 153 -1.04 14.33 10.66
C PHE A 153 -2.20 13.41 10.31
N VAL A 154 -2.94 12.89 11.30
CA VAL A 154 -4.10 12.01 11.07
C VAL A 154 -5.40 12.81 11.13
N ASP A 155 -5.65 13.52 12.22
CA ASP A 155 -6.85 14.34 12.41
C ASP A 155 -6.77 15.67 11.66
N LYS A 156 -5.57 16.05 11.18
CA LYS A 156 -5.28 17.31 10.47
C LYS A 156 -5.78 18.55 11.22
N ALA A 157 -5.67 18.54 12.55
CA ALA A 157 -5.99 19.70 13.36
C ALA A 157 -5.04 20.86 12.99
N THR A 158 -5.57 22.08 12.91
CA THR A 158 -4.79 23.31 12.65
C THR A 158 -3.95 23.76 13.86
N GLU A 159 -3.52 22.81 14.69
CA GLU A 159 -2.71 23.08 15.88
C GLU A 159 -1.28 23.44 15.45
N THR A 160 -0.77 24.55 15.97
CA THR A 160 0.63 24.93 15.77
C THR A 160 1.51 23.90 16.48
N PRO A 161 2.60 23.41 15.85
CA PRO A 161 3.53 22.47 16.48
C PRO A 161 3.98 22.99 17.85
N SER A 162 4.08 22.10 18.84
CA SER A 162 4.65 22.49 20.12
C SER A 162 6.09 22.98 19.91
N PRO A 163 6.57 24.01 20.63
CA PRO A 163 7.97 24.46 20.52
C PRO A 163 8.98 23.36 20.86
N SER A 164 8.54 22.34 21.59
CA SER A 164 9.29 21.13 21.95
C SER A 164 9.18 19.99 20.94
N SER A 165 8.41 20.15 19.86
CA SER A 165 8.16 19.11 18.88
C SER A 165 9.42 18.73 18.14
N GLN A 166 9.67 17.43 18.04
CA GLN A 166 10.76 16.85 17.25
C GLN A 166 10.27 16.24 15.93
N LEU A 167 8.94 16.21 15.72
CA LEU A 167 8.33 15.63 14.53
C LEU A 167 8.59 16.52 13.32
N THR A 168 9.32 15.98 12.35
CA THR A 168 9.57 16.62 11.05
C THR A 168 8.87 15.86 9.95
N SER A 169 8.20 16.55 9.04
CA SER A 169 7.60 15.90 7.87
C SER A 169 8.27 16.29 6.56
N ARG A 170 8.21 15.37 5.59
CA ARG A 170 8.76 15.55 4.25
C ARG A 170 7.92 14.78 3.23
N PRO A 171 7.82 15.24 1.97
CA PRO A 171 7.07 14.52 0.95
C PRO A 171 7.75 13.18 0.61
N CYS A 172 6.95 12.16 0.34
CA CYS A 172 7.40 10.95 -0.33
C CYS A 172 7.58 11.24 -1.82
N GLY A 173 8.79 10.97 -2.31
CA GLY A 173 9.20 11.25 -3.69
C GLY A 173 8.56 10.35 -4.74
N HIS A 174 8.00 9.20 -4.36
CA HIS A 174 7.42 8.24 -5.30
C HIS A 174 6.10 8.73 -5.90
N ASP A 175 5.83 8.35 -7.15
CA ASP A 175 4.51 8.49 -7.78
C ASP A 175 3.59 7.33 -7.37
N TYR A 176 4.20 6.17 -7.11
CA TYR A 176 3.51 4.93 -6.79
C TYR A 176 4.16 4.22 -5.60
N VAL A 177 3.33 3.68 -4.72
CA VAL A 177 3.77 2.81 -3.62
C VAL A 177 3.03 1.49 -3.72
N VAL A 178 3.79 0.40 -3.87
CA VAL A 178 3.27 -0.98 -3.92
C VAL A 178 3.60 -1.68 -2.61
N LEU A 179 2.57 -2.13 -1.90
CA LEU A 179 2.73 -2.87 -0.65
C LEU A 179 2.44 -4.35 -0.87
N LEU A 180 3.37 -5.19 -0.42
CA LEU A 180 3.27 -6.64 -0.48
C LEU A 180 3.24 -7.20 0.93
N CYS A 181 2.18 -7.92 1.28
CA CYS A 181 2.11 -8.59 2.58
C CYS A 181 3.15 -9.74 2.62
N SER A 182 4.21 -9.60 3.42
CA SER A 182 5.31 -10.59 3.53
C SER A 182 5.28 -11.40 4.83
N HIS A 183 4.23 -11.22 5.65
CA HIS A 183 4.21 -11.63 7.06
C HIS A 183 4.17 -13.15 7.27
N LYS A 184 5.33 -13.81 7.22
CA LYS A 184 5.51 -15.26 7.26
C LYS A 184 5.01 -15.87 8.57
N ARG A 185 5.30 -15.23 9.71
CA ARG A 185 4.82 -15.68 11.03
C ARG A 185 3.30 -15.60 11.20
N ARG A 186 2.60 -14.88 10.30
CA ARG A 186 1.13 -14.86 10.26
C ARG A 186 0.57 -15.86 9.25
N ASP A 187 1.14 -15.89 8.04
CA ASP A 187 0.79 -16.85 6.99
C ASP A 187 2.02 -17.11 6.11
N ALA A 188 2.47 -18.37 6.06
CA ALA A 188 3.65 -18.75 5.31
C ALA A 188 3.53 -18.43 3.81
N ARG A 189 2.31 -18.44 3.25
CA ARG A 189 2.08 -18.12 1.83
C ARG A 189 2.43 -16.67 1.52
N CYS A 190 2.13 -15.73 2.42
CA CYS A 190 2.53 -14.33 2.29
C CYS A 190 4.05 -14.20 2.29
N GLY A 191 4.73 -14.89 3.21
CA GLY A 191 6.21 -14.89 3.28
C GLY A 191 6.90 -15.51 2.06
N ILE A 192 6.27 -16.49 1.41
CA ILE A 192 6.80 -17.12 0.18
C ILE A 192 6.51 -16.26 -1.05
N SER A 193 5.30 -15.72 -1.18
CA SER A 193 4.86 -15.01 -2.39
C SER A 193 5.46 -13.62 -2.53
N ALA A 194 5.55 -12.84 -1.46
CA ALA A 194 5.96 -11.43 -1.54
C ALA A 194 7.34 -11.22 -2.19
N PRO A 195 8.41 -11.99 -1.87
CA PRO A 195 9.69 -11.84 -2.55
C PRO A 195 9.66 -12.22 -4.03
N LEU A 196 8.85 -13.22 -4.41
CA LEU A 196 8.70 -13.66 -5.80
C LEU A 196 7.94 -12.62 -6.63
N ILE A 197 6.86 -12.05 -6.07
CA ILE A 197 6.13 -10.94 -6.71
C ILE A 197 7.01 -9.70 -6.83
N LYS A 198 7.76 -9.34 -5.77
CA LYS A 198 8.70 -8.21 -5.83
C LYS A 198 9.72 -8.38 -6.95
N LYS A 199 10.34 -9.56 -7.04
CA LYS A 199 11.33 -9.88 -8.09
C LYS A 199 10.77 -9.69 -9.50
N GLU A 200 9.54 -10.15 -9.74
CA GLU A 200 8.92 -10.04 -11.06
C GLU A 200 8.47 -8.61 -11.38
N LEU A 201 7.92 -7.87 -10.41
CA LEU A 201 7.62 -6.44 -10.56
C LEU A 201 8.89 -5.65 -10.89
N GLU A 202 10.00 -5.90 -10.19
CA GLU A 202 11.28 -5.27 -10.48
C GLU A 202 11.76 -5.53 -11.92
N ARG A 203 11.59 -6.77 -12.41
CA ARG A 203 11.97 -7.13 -13.79
C ARG A 203 11.26 -6.25 -14.82
N HIS A 204 9.98 -5.93 -14.60
CA HIS A 204 9.21 -5.09 -15.51
C HIS A 204 9.43 -3.58 -15.28
N LEU A 205 9.68 -3.15 -14.04
CA LEU A 205 9.83 -1.74 -13.69
C LEU A 205 11.23 -1.18 -14.02
N ARG A 206 12.29 -2.01 -13.95
CA ARG A 206 13.66 -1.56 -14.22
C ARG A 206 13.88 -1.11 -15.66
N PRO A 207 13.47 -1.85 -16.72
CA PRO A 207 13.61 -1.40 -18.10
C PRO A 207 12.82 -0.13 -18.41
N ALA A 208 11.71 0.10 -17.71
CA ALA A 208 10.93 1.33 -17.81
C ALA A 208 11.54 2.52 -17.05
N GLY A 209 12.64 2.32 -16.30
CA GLY A 209 13.25 3.36 -15.47
C GLY A 209 12.42 3.77 -14.26
N LEU A 210 11.41 2.97 -13.89
CA LEU A 210 10.41 3.31 -12.89
C LEU A 210 10.70 2.74 -11.51
N TYR A 211 11.49 1.68 -11.41
CA TYR A 211 11.81 1.10 -10.10
C TYR A 211 12.61 2.08 -9.24
N ARG A 212 12.26 2.18 -7.95
CA ARG A 212 13.03 2.86 -6.91
C ARG A 212 13.34 1.84 -5.80
N ASP A 213 14.61 1.57 -5.59
CA ASP A 213 15.04 0.79 -4.43
C ASP A 213 15.18 1.69 -3.19
N THR A 214 15.70 1.13 -2.09
CA THR A 214 15.79 1.81 -0.80
C THR A 214 16.76 2.98 -0.76
N ASP A 215 17.74 3.01 -1.67
CA ASP A 215 18.81 4.01 -1.70
C ASP A 215 18.69 4.93 -2.93
N ASP A 216 17.57 4.83 -3.66
CA ASP A 216 17.28 5.61 -4.86
C ASP A 216 16.37 6.82 -4.54
N ASP A 217 17.01 7.97 -4.35
CA ASP A 217 16.34 9.24 -4.06
C ASP A 217 15.76 9.95 -5.30
N ARG A 218 15.79 9.33 -6.49
CA ARG A 218 15.22 9.96 -7.69
C ARG A 218 13.71 10.17 -7.51
N PRO A 219 13.19 11.36 -7.87
CA PRO A 219 11.76 11.61 -7.78
C PRO A 219 10.97 10.68 -8.73
N GLY A 220 9.69 10.53 -8.39
CA GLY A 220 8.72 9.72 -9.09
C GLY A 220 8.98 8.21 -8.97
N GLY A 221 8.37 7.46 -9.89
CA GLY A 221 8.56 6.01 -9.98
C GLY A 221 7.84 5.23 -8.87
N VAL A 222 8.27 3.98 -8.69
CA VAL A 222 7.58 2.96 -7.89
C VAL A 222 8.48 2.47 -6.75
N GLY A 223 8.06 2.75 -5.52
CA GLY A 223 8.61 2.11 -4.31
C GLY A 223 7.84 0.82 -4.00
N ILE A 224 8.55 -0.30 -3.79
CA ILE A 224 7.95 -1.59 -3.42
C ILE A 224 8.35 -1.97 -2.00
N TYR A 225 7.37 -2.08 -1.11
CA TYR A 225 7.59 -2.32 0.31
C TYR A 225 6.90 -3.59 0.79
N PHE A 226 7.59 -4.31 1.66
CA PHE A 226 7.02 -5.37 2.45
C PHE A 226 6.29 -4.79 3.66
N VAL A 227 5.13 -5.37 3.98
CA VAL A 227 4.32 -4.97 5.13
C VAL A 227 3.83 -6.17 5.92
N SER A 228 3.50 -5.92 7.19
CA SER A 228 2.78 -6.88 8.03
C SER A 228 1.40 -7.23 7.48
N HIS A 229 0.71 -8.14 8.15
CA HIS A 229 -0.61 -8.58 7.76
C HIS A 229 -1.61 -7.43 7.52
N VAL A 230 -2.07 -7.33 6.28
CA VAL A 230 -3.11 -6.38 5.84
C VAL A 230 -4.53 -6.92 6.01
N GLY A 231 -4.72 -8.14 6.53
CA GLY A 231 -6.02 -8.81 6.54
C GLY A 231 -6.28 -9.64 5.25
N GLY A 232 -7.13 -10.66 5.35
CA GLY A 232 -7.49 -11.50 4.19
C GLY A 232 -6.37 -12.42 3.68
N HIS A 233 -5.54 -12.97 4.57
CA HIS A 233 -4.44 -13.89 4.20
C HIS A 233 -4.93 -15.15 3.46
N LYS A 234 -6.19 -15.53 3.67
CA LYS A 234 -6.88 -16.55 2.87
C LYS A 234 -6.75 -16.32 1.35
N PHE A 235 -6.62 -15.07 0.92
CA PHE A 235 -6.49 -14.65 -0.48
C PHE A 235 -5.05 -14.27 -0.89
N SER A 236 -4.02 -14.81 -0.23
CA SER A 236 -2.61 -14.55 -0.62
C SER A 236 -2.38 -14.80 -2.12
N ALA A 237 -1.58 -14.00 -2.83
CA ALA A 237 -0.74 -12.89 -2.37
C ALA A 237 -1.49 -11.55 -2.43
N ASN A 238 -1.42 -10.73 -1.37
CA ASN A 238 -2.03 -9.39 -1.34
C ASN A 238 -1.06 -8.35 -1.88
N VAL A 239 -1.56 -7.48 -2.76
CA VAL A 239 -0.84 -6.36 -3.37
C VAL A 239 -1.71 -5.11 -3.26
N LEU A 240 -1.22 -4.07 -2.58
CA LEU A 240 -1.89 -2.78 -2.51
C LEU A 240 -1.11 -1.79 -3.38
N VAL A 241 -1.77 -1.16 -4.32
CA VAL A 241 -1.18 -0.19 -5.24
C VAL A 241 -1.74 1.20 -4.90
N TYR A 242 -0.90 2.05 -4.34
CA TYR A 242 -1.20 3.47 -4.16
C TYR A 242 -0.67 4.26 -5.36
N ARG A 243 -1.50 5.12 -5.92
CA ARG A 243 -1.17 6.02 -7.03
C ARG A 243 -1.37 7.46 -6.54
N LYS A 244 -0.26 8.20 -6.39
CA LYS A 244 -0.22 9.52 -5.72
C LYS A 244 -1.07 10.55 -6.43
N HIS A 245 -0.83 10.73 -7.73
CA HIS A 245 -1.46 11.79 -8.53
C HIS A 245 -2.94 11.55 -8.78
N ASP A 246 -3.40 10.31 -8.68
CA ASP A 246 -4.80 9.91 -8.85
C ASP A 246 -5.54 9.78 -7.50
N GLU A 247 -4.82 9.96 -6.38
CA GLU A 247 -5.34 9.74 -5.02
C GLU A 247 -6.06 8.40 -4.86
N GLN A 248 -5.43 7.34 -5.39
CA GLN A 248 -6.06 6.05 -5.60
C GLN A 248 -5.35 4.95 -4.81
N LEU A 249 -6.13 4.02 -4.25
CA LEU A 249 -5.67 2.74 -3.74
C LEU A 249 -6.40 1.62 -4.48
N ILE A 250 -5.66 0.75 -5.16
CA ILE A 250 -6.20 -0.49 -5.73
C ILE A 250 -5.67 -1.66 -4.90
N TRP A 251 -6.56 -2.37 -4.20
CA TRP A 251 -6.18 -3.55 -3.42
C TRP A 251 -6.53 -4.83 -4.15
N LEU A 252 -5.49 -5.57 -4.55
CA LEU A 252 -5.58 -6.85 -5.21
C LEU A 252 -5.13 -8.01 -4.32
N ALA A 253 -5.56 -9.21 -4.67
CA ALA A 253 -5.09 -10.44 -4.07
C ALA A 253 -5.01 -11.57 -5.10
N ARG A 254 -4.56 -12.76 -4.67
CA ARG A 254 -4.32 -13.93 -5.53
C ARG A 254 -3.34 -13.63 -6.67
N ILE A 255 -2.49 -12.63 -6.46
CA ILE A 255 -1.48 -12.27 -7.44
C ILE A 255 -0.45 -13.40 -7.53
N ARG A 256 -0.04 -13.68 -8.76
CA ARG A 256 0.99 -14.64 -9.14
C ARG A 256 2.04 -13.91 -9.96
N PRO A 257 3.28 -14.45 -10.07
CA PRO A 257 4.33 -13.81 -10.84
C PRO A 257 3.90 -13.46 -12.26
N GLU A 258 3.18 -14.36 -12.94
CA GLU A 258 2.70 -14.18 -14.30
C GLU A 258 1.74 -12.98 -14.50
N HIS A 259 1.13 -12.46 -13.44
CA HIS A 259 0.29 -11.26 -13.51
C HIS A 259 1.09 -9.94 -13.44
N CYS A 260 2.37 -9.98 -13.06
CA CYS A 260 3.14 -8.78 -12.72
C CYS A 260 3.36 -7.83 -13.91
N GLU A 261 3.46 -8.37 -15.13
CA GLU A 261 3.54 -7.55 -16.34
C GLU A 261 2.28 -6.69 -16.51
N GLY A 262 1.10 -7.31 -16.41
CA GLY A 262 -0.19 -6.61 -16.48
C GLY A 262 -0.39 -5.64 -15.32
N LEU A 263 0.06 -6.00 -14.10
CA LEU A 263 0.04 -5.09 -12.96
C LEU A 263 0.85 -3.82 -13.21
N VAL A 264 2.03 -3.92 -13.80
CA VAL A 264 2.84 -2.75 -14.13
C VAL A 264 2.18 -1.95 -15.24
N LYS A 265 1.86 -2.57 -16.37
CA LYS A 265 1.34 -1.88 -17.56
C LYS A 265 0.00 -1.20 -17.32
N TYR A 266 -0.92 -1.84 -16.61
CA TYR A 266 -2.31 -1.41 -16.53
C TYR A 266 -2.68 -0.90 -15.14
N THR A 267 -2.34 -1.63 -14.08
CA THR A 267 -2.79 -1.26 -12.72
C THR A 267 -1.99 -0.11 -12.15
N ILE A 268 -0.66 -0.23 -12.10
CA ILE A 268 0.21 0.81 -11.54
C ILE A 268 0.17 2.07 -12.40
N LEU A 269 0.35 1.93 -13.71
CA LEU A 269 0.49 3.08 -14.59
C LEU A 269 -0.84 3.73 -14.98
N GLN A 270 -1.90 2.95 -15.17
CA GLN A 270 -3.17 3.44 -15.75
C GLN A 270 -4.37 3.35 -14.79
N GLY A 271 -4.22 2.75 -13.61
CA GLY A 271 -5.34 2.55 -12.67
C GLY A 271 -6.39 1.54 -13.17
N LYS A 272 -6.06 0.72 -14.18
CA LYS A 272 -6.95 -0.33 -14.73
C LYS A 272 -6.70 -1.68 -14.06
N VAL A 273 -7.75 -2.47 -13.85
CA VAL A 273 -7.65 -3.83 -13.28
C VAL A 273 -7.76 -4.88 -14.38
N VAL A 274 -6.87 -5.87 -14.38
CA VAL A 274 -6.86 -6.92 -15.41
C VAL A 274 -7.93 -7.98 -15.15
N HIS A 275 -8.01 -8.49 -13.91
CA HIS A 275 -8.93 -9.57 -13.53
C HIS A 275 -9.77 -9.21 -12.28
N PRO A 276 -10.68 -8.22 -12.38
CA PRO A 276 -11.38 -7.67 -11.21
C PRO A 276 -12.27 -8.70 -10.50
N GLU A 277 -12.87 -9.65 -11.21
CA GLU A 277 -13.73 -10.69 -10.65
C GLU A 277 -12.99 -11.67 -9.73
N SER A 278 -11.70 -11.89 -10.00
CA SER A 278 -10.90 -12.88 -9.30
C SER A 278 -9.88 -12.27 -8.34
N GLN A 279 -9.39 -11.05 -8.61
CA GLN A 279 -8.27 -10.43 -7.88
C GLN A 279 -8.66 -9.19 -7.07
N LEU A 280 -9.67 -8.42 -7.47
CA LEU A 280 -10.00 -7.15 -6.81
C LEU A 280 -10.62 -7.39 -5.43
N ARG A 281 -10.03 -6.76 -4.40
CA ARG A 281 -10.54 -6.78 -3.03
C ARG A 281 -11.38 -5.56 -2.70
N GLY A 282 -10.90 -4.40 -3.13
CA GLY A 282 -11.45 -3.09 -2.77
C GLY A 282 -10.43 -2.00 -3.03
N GLY A 283 -10.68 -0.82 -2.47
CA GLY A 283 -9.88 0.38 -2.68
C GLY A 283 -10.69 1.66 -2.60
N PHE A 284 -10.06 2.75 -3.04
CA PHE A 284 -10.69 4.04 -3.21
C PHE A 284 -10.09 4.78 -4.39
N ASP A 285 -10.84 5.77 -4.88
CA ASP A 285 -10.44 6.75 -5.88
C ASP A 285 -11.01 8.09 -5.41
N ASN A 286 -10.19 8.86 -4.69
CA ASN A 286 -10.67 10.07 -4.01
C ASN A 286 -11.02 11.18 -5.01
N GLN A 287 -10.33 11.25 -6.15
CA GLN A 287 -10.64 12.21 -7.21
C GLN A 287 -12.03 11.99 -7.81
N ARG A 288 -12.45 10.73 -7.94
CA ARG A 288 -13.80 10.36 -8.38
C ARG A 288 -14.81 10.27 -7.22
N GLY A 289 -14.37 10.41 -5.97
CA GLY A 289 -15.21 10.34 -4.78
C GLY A 289 -15.83 8.96 -4.55
N VAL A 290 -15.16 7.89 -5.00
CA VAL A 290 -15.70 6.52 -4.92
C VAL A 290 -14.82 5.64 -4.03
N THR A 291 -15.46 4.79 -3.23
CA THR A 291 -14.78 3.80 -2.40
C THR A 291 -15.50 2.45 -2.49
N SER A 292 -14.75 1.36 -2.33
CA SER A 292 -15.31 0.01 -2.25
C SER A 292 -14.44 -0.84 -1.34
N TRP A 293 -15.02 -1.37 -0.26
CA TRP A 293 -14.29 -2.09 0.77
C TRP A 293 -14.77 -3.53 0.89
#